data_AF-A0A916FXG7-F1
#
_entry.id   AF-A0A916FXG7-F1
#
_cell.length_a   1.000
_cell.length_b   1.000
_cell.length_c   1.000
_cell.angle_alpha   90.00
_cell.angle_beta   90.00
_cell.angle_gamma   90.00
#
_symmetry.space_group_name_H-M   'P 1'
#
loop_
_entity.id
_entity.type
_entity.pdbx_description
1 polymer ?
#
loop_
_entity_poly.entity_id
_entity_poly.type
_entity_poly.pdbx_seq_one_letter_code
_entity_poly.pdbx_strand_id
1 'polypeptide(L)'
;MMIPRVHPTYTFADLRAALFPARDAVARFESALAAHFGMNYALVFPYGRSAIHAALCALGGRGEVVQPAYNCVVVAHATVLSEHRPVFVDCQSDDPNQDADAMIDAVNAQTTAVIPTSIFGMTFDAPSLIAAIRS
;
A
#
# COMPACT_ATOMS: atom_id res chain seq x y z
N MET A 1 -31.03 7.11 15.97
CA MET A 1 -30.21 7.64 14.87
C MET A 1 -29.16 6.61 14.49
N MET A 2 -28.83 6.49 13.20
CA MET A 2 -27.77 5.59 12.72
C MET A 2 -26.38 6.18 13.03
N ILE A 3 -25.50 5.41 13.68
CA ILE A 3 -24.12 5.81 13.94
C ILE A 3 -23.28 5.49 12.68
N PRO A 4 -22.64 6.47 12.04
CA PRO A 4 -21.82 6.23 10.85
C PRO A 4 -20.55 5.45 11.23
N ARG A 5 -20.14 4.51 10.38
CA ARG A 5 -18.93 3.70 10.59
C ARG A 5 -17.62 4.47 10.34
N VAL A 6 -17.67 5.52 9.52
CA VAL A 6 -16.54 6.41 9.21
C VAL A 6 -17.02 7.84 9.36
N HIS A 7 -16.24 8.67 10.06
CA HIS A 7 -16.51 10.08 10.25
C HIS A 7 -15.27 10.90 9.86
N PRO A 8 -15.28 11.61 8.71
CA PRO A 8 -14.17 12.46 8.37
C PRO A 8 -14.15 13.70 9.27
N THR A 9 -13.02 13.94 9.93
CA THR A 9 -12.82 15.12 10.78
C THR A 9 -12.18 16.23 9.96
N TYR A 10 -12.99 17.18 9.50
CA TYR A 10 -12.51 18.39 8.83
C TYR A 10 -12.47 19.57 9.79
N THR A 11 -11.44 20.39 9.68
CA THR A 11 -11.27 21.62 10.44
C THR A 11 -11.43 22.86 9.55
N PHE A 12 -11.61 24.02 10.16
CA PHE A 12 -11.60 25.30 9.42
C PHE A 12 -10.26 25.54 8.68
N ALA A 13 -9.16 24.99 9.19
CA ALA A 13 -7.87 25.07 8.52
C ALA A 13 -7.89 24.30 7.19
N ASP A 14 -8.52 23.12 7.16
CA ASP A 14 -8.64 22.31 5.94
C ASP A 14 -9.49 23.00 4.89
N LEU A 15 -10.62 23.60 5.30
CA LEU A 15 -11.48 24.38 4.40
C LEU A 15 -10.74 25.58 3.81
N ARG A 16 -9.99 26.31 4.65
CA ARG A 16 -9.16 27.43 4.20
C ARG A 16 -8.08 26.97 3.22
N ALA A 17 -7.42 25.85 3.50
CA ALA A 17 -6.38 25.28 2.63
C ALA A 17 -6.95 24.84 1.27
N ALA A 18 -8.18 24.31 1.24
CA ALA A 18 -8.86 23.93 0.00
C ALA A 18 -9.20 25.15 -0.89
N LEU A 19 -9.60 26.27 -0.28
CA LEU A 19 -9.94 27.50 -1.00
C LEU A 19 -8.70 28.31 -1.43
N PHE A 20 -7.62 28.25 -0.65
CA PHE A 20 -6.39 29.03 -0.87
C PHE A 20 -5.15 28.13 -0.77
N PRO A 21 -4.93 27.21 -1.74
CA PRO A 21 -3.81 26.29 -1.70
C PRO A 21 -2.48 27.01 -1.85
N ALA A 22 -1.53 26.71 -0.96
CA ALA A 22 -0.16 27.20 -1.09
C ALA A 22 0.54 26.50 -2.26
N ARG A 23 1.36 27.24 -3.02
CA ARG A 23 2.07 26.71 -4.21
C ARG A 23 3.05 25.59 -3.89
N ASP A 24 3.60 25.59 -2.69
CA ASP A 24 4.60 24.64 -2.18
C ASP A 24 4.00 23.60 -1.22
N ALA A 25 2.67 23.53 -1.10
CA ALA A 25 1.99 22.68 -0.12
C ALA A 25 2.39 21.20 -0.25
N VAL A 26 2.49 20.68 -1.48
CA VAL A 26 2.86 19.29 -1.76
C VAL A 26 4.30 19.01 -1.32
N ALA A 27 5.26 19.82 -1.77
CA ALA A 27 6.68 19.63 -1.43
C ALA A 27 6.94 19.72 0.07
N ARG A 28 6.23 20.62 0.76
CA ARG A 28 6.27 20.72 2.23
C ARG A 28 5.70 19.48 2.90
N PHE A 29 4.58 18.96 2.41
CA PHE A 29 3.97 17.75 2.94
C PHE A 29 4.85 16.52 2.71
N GLU A 30 5.42 16.35 1.53
CA GLU A 30 6.38 15.27 1.21
C GLU A 30 7.60 15.32 2.13
N SER A 31 8.19 16.51 2.33
CA SER A 31 9.33 16.67 3.22
C SER A 31 8.99 16.32 4.67
N ALA A 32 7.82 16.76 5.15
CA ALA A 32 7.35 16.43 6.50
C ALA A 32 7.04 14.94 6.67
N LEU A 33 6.45 14.30 5.66
CA LEU A 33 6.11 12.88 5.67
C LEU A 33 7.36 12.00 5.68
N ALA A 34 8.35 12.34 4.85
CA ALA A 34 9.65 11.67 4.82
C ALA A 34 10.34 11.76 6.19
N ALA A 35 10.37 12.96 6.80
CA ALA A 35 10.92 13.16 8.14
C ALA A 35 10.17 12.39 9.22
N HIS A 36 8.83 12.34 9.15
CA HIS A 36 8.00 11.63 10.13
C HIS A 36 8.27 10.11 10.17
N PHE A 37 8.47 9.50 9.00
CA PHE A 37 8.75 8.06 8.88
C PHE A 37 10.25 7.73 8.82
N GLY A 38 11.14 8.71 8.91
CA GLY A 38 12.59 8.50 8.80
C GLY A 38 13.04 7.99 7.41
N MET A 39 12.32 8.38 6.36
CA MET A 39 12.61 7.99 4.97
C MET A 39 13.38 9.10 4.24
N ASN A 40 14.17 8.72 3.23
CA ASN A 40 14.91 9.69 2.40
C ASN A 40 13.99 10.52 1.50
N TYR A 41 12.90 9.91 1.03
CA TYR A 41 11.95 10.51 0.09
C TYR A 41 10.52 10.09 0.44
N ALA A 42 9.57 10.96 0.12
CA ALA A 42 8.15 10.63 0.09
C ALA A 42 7.53 11.26 -1.16
N LEU A 43 6.60 10.53 -1.79
CA LEU A 43 5.90 10.97 -2.99
C LEU A 43 4.40 10.87 -2.75
N VAL A 44 3.68 11.96 -3.01
CA VAL A 44 2.24 12.04 -2.73
C VAL A 44 1.45 11.82 -4.00
N PHE A 45 0.44 10.95 -3.90
CA PHE A 45 -0.48 10.61 -4.97
C PHE A 45 -1.92 10.94 -4.56
N PRO A 46 -2.81 11.24 -5.53
CA PRO A 46 -4.21 11.51 -5.22
C PRO A 46 -4.95 10.28 -4.67
N TYR A 47 -4.49 9.06 -5.00
CA TYR A 47 -5.09 7.80 -4.57
C TYR A 47 -4.04 6.73 -4.33
N GLY A 48 -4.30 5.82 -3.39
CA GLY A 48 -3.42 4.67 -3.12
C GLY A 48 -3.19 3.78 -4.35
N ARG A 49 -4.21 3.60 -5.20
CA ARG A 49 -4.09 2.86 -6.47
C ARG A 49 -3.01 3.46 -7.38
N SER A 50 -2.99 4.79 -7.51
CA SER A 50 -2.03 5.51 -8.35
C SER A 50 -0.61 5.37 -7.82
N ALA A 51 -0.44 5.40 -6.48
CA ALA A 51 0.86 5.18 -5.84
C ALA A 51 1.39 3.77 -6.12
N ILE A 52 0.56 2.73 -5.91
CA ILE A 52 0.95 1.33 -6.15
C ILE A 52 1.27 1.10 -7.63
N HIS A 53 0.43 1.62 -8.53
CA HIS A 53 0.67 1.49 -9.97
C HIS A 53 1.98 2.16 -10.39
N ALA A 54 2.25 3.38 -9.92
CA ALA A 54 3.50 4.08 -10.21
C ALA A 54 4.72 3.30 -9.67
N ALA A 55 4.62 2.72 -8.46
CA ALA A 55 5.67 1.91 -7.89
C ALA A 55 5.95 0.65 -8.72
N LEU A 56 4.92 -0.08 -9.16
CA LEU A 56 5.07 -1.26 -10.00
C LEU A 56 5.65 -0.91 -11.39
N CYS A 57 5.21 0.18 -12.00
CA CYS A 57 5.78 0.67 -13.25
C CYS A 57 7.26 1.05 -13.11
N ALA A 58 7.66 1.61 -11.95
CA ALA A 58 9.05 1.97 -11.68
C ALA A 58 9.96 0.75 -11.42
N LEU A 59 9.42 -0.33 -10.85
CA LEU A 59 10.15 -1.60 -10.70
C LEU A 59 10.43 -2.24 -12.06
N GLY A 60 9.54 -2.04 -13.04
CA GLY A 60 9.64 -2.66 -14.36
C GLY A 60 9.35 -4.17 -14.32
N GLY A 61 9.48 -4.82 -15.47
CA GLY A 61 9.06 -6.22 -15.62
C GLY A 61 7.54 -6.38 -15.78
N ARG A 62 7.11 -7.62 -15.99
CA ARG A 62 5.70 -8.03 -16.19
C ARG A 62 5.40 -9.36 -15.50
N GLY A 63 6.12 -9.62 -14.42
CA GLY A 63 6.05 -10.86 -13.66
C GLY A 63 4.85 -10.90 -12.72
N GLU A 64 4.94 -11.78 -11.73
CA GLU A 64 3.92 -12.01 -10.73
C GLU A 64 4.04 -11.03 -9.56
N VAL A 65 2.90 -10.58 -9.05
CA VAL A 65 2.81 -9.76 -7.84
C VAL A 65 1.98 -10.51 -6.82
N VAL A 66 2.68 -11.02 -5.80
CA VAL A 66 2.09 -11.78 -4.70
C VAL A 66 1.42 -10.81 -3.72
N GLN A 67 0.14 -11.03 -3.42
CA GLN A 67 -0.66 -10.15 -2.57
C GLN A 67 -1.78 -10.92 -1.85
N PRO A 68 -2.31 -10.42 -0.72
CA PRO A 68 -3.41 -11.08 -0.03
C PRO A 68 -4.68 -11.15 -0.90
N ALA A 69 -5.40 -12.26 -0.82
CA ALA A 69 -6.73 -12.41 -1.40
C ALA A 69 -7.76 -11.52 -0.67
N TYR A 70 -7.64 -11.45 0.66
CA TYR A 70 -8.43 -10.58 1.50
C TYR A 70 -7.80 -9.18 1.61
N ASN A 71 -7.96 -8.36 0.57
CA ASN A 71 -7.51 -6.96 0.58
C ASN A 71 -8.44 -6.02 -0.20
N CYS A 72 -8.05 -4.75 -0.28
CA CYS A 72 -8.76 -3.79 -1.10
C CYS A 72 -8.50 -4.04 -2.59
N VAL A 73 -9.57 -4.17 -3.39
CA VAL A 73 -9.52 -4.41 -4.85
C VAL A 73 -8.59 -3.47 -5.64
N VAL A 74 -8.27 -2.29 -5.07
CA VAL A 74 -7.35 -1.34 -5.68
C VAL A 74 -5.94 -1.90 -5.88
N VAL A 75 -5.49 -2.83 -5.05
CA VAL A 75 -4.14 -3.44 -5.16
C VAL A 75 -4.07 -4.34 -6.40
N ALA A 76 -5.06 -5.23 -6.57
CA ALA A 76 -5.17 -6.09 -7.74
C ALA A 76 -5.36 -5.26 -9.03
N HIS A 77 -6.18 -4.21 -8.98
CA HIS A 77 -6.34 -3.29 -10.12
C HIS A 77 -5.03 -2.59 -10.50
N ALA A 78 -4.26 -2.10 -9.53
CA ALA A 78 -2.97 -1.47 -9.80
C ALA A 78 -1.99 -2.45 -10.42
N THR A 79 -1.97 -3.70 -9.92
CA THR A 79 -1.17 -4.81 -10.44
C THR A 79 -1.46 -5.07 -11.92
N VAL A 80 -2.72 -5.33 -12.26
CA VAL A 80 -3.12 -5.61 -13.64
C VAL A 80 -2.90 -4.40 -14.55
N LEU A 81 -3.16 -3.18 -14.07
CA LEU A 81 -2.94 -1.96 -14.85
C LEU A 81 -1.45 -1.73 -15.16
N SER A 82 -0.56 -2.16 -14.27
CA SER A 82 0.89 -2.17 -14.51
C SER A 82 1.38 -3.37 -15.32
N GLU A 83 0.47 -4.13 -15.96
CA GLU A 83 0.77 -5.30 -16.81
C GLU A 83 1.45 -6.45 -16.06
N HIS A 84 1.29 -6.50 -14.74
CA HIS A 84 1.74 -7.61 -13.89
C HIS A 84 0.60 -8.61 -13.66
N ARG A 85 0.96 -9.86 -13.35
CA ARG A 85 0.00 -10.90 -12.99
C ARG A 85 -0.21 -10.96 -11.47
N PRO A 86 -1.43 -10.76 -10.95
CA PRO A 86 -1.67 -10.94 -9.51
C PRO A 86 -1.62 -12.43 -9.14
N VAL A 87 -0.94 -12.73 -8.03
CA VAL A 87 -0.97 -14.03 -7.34
C VAL A 87 -1.53 -13.80 -5.95
N PHE A 88 -2.60 -14.52 -5.62
CA PHE A 88 -3.33 -14.32 -4.38
C PHE A 88 -2.93 -15.34 -3.32
N VAL A 89 -2.75 -14.86 -2.09
CA VAL A 89 -2.42 -15.65 -0.90
C VAL A 89 -3.54 -15.50 0.11
N ASP A 90 -3.98 -16.60 0.72
CA ASP A 90 -5.07 -16.57 1.69
C ASP A 90 -4.62 -15.99 3.05
N CYS A 91 -5.59 -15.68 3.92
CA CYS A 91 -5.35 -15.34 5.30
C CYS A 91 -5.46 -16.58 6.22
N GLN A 92 -5.10 -16.42 7.48
CA GLN A 92 -5.37 -17.43 8.51
C GLN A 92 -6.80 -17.25 9.07
N SER A 93 -7.32 -18.25 9.78
CA SER A 93 -8.71 -18.20 10.30
C SER A 93 -8.91 -17.18 11.43
N ASP A 94 -7.83 -16.81 12.10
CA ASP A 94 -7.77 -15.96 13.30
C ASP A 94 -7.05 -14.62 13.07
N ASP A 95 -6.33 -14.48 11.96
CA ASP A 95 -5.69 -13.22 11.53
C ASP A 95 -6.14 -12.87 10.09
N PRO A 96 -6.79 -11.71 9.87
CA PRO A 96 -7.21 -11.28 8.54
C PRO A 96 -6.06 -10.82 7.64
N ASN A 97 -4.84 -10.66 8.17
CA ASN A 97 -3.66 -10.43 7.34
C ASN A 97 -3.30 -11.68 6.54
N GLN A 98 -2.42 -11.52 5.54
CA GLN A 98 -1.88 -12.64 4.79
C GLN A 98 -1.22 -13.70 5.69
N ASP A 99 -1.41 -14.97 5.35
CA ASP A 99 -0.57 -16.05 5.84
C ASP A 99 0.87 -15.83 5.36
N ALA A 100 1.80 -15.67 6.30
CA ALA A 100 3.19 -15.37 6.00
C ALA A 100 3.89 -16.54 5.29
N ASP A 101 3.64 -17.78 5.72
CA ASP A 101 4.27 -18.96 5.14
C ASP A 101 3.75 -19.18 3.72
N ALA A 102 2.43 -19.10 3.53
CA ALA A 102 1.84 -19.20 2.20
C ALA A 102 2.29 -18.05 1.26
N MET A 103 2.58 -16.87 1.82
CA MET A 103 3.10 -15.75 1.03
C MET A 103 4.56 -15.98 0.61
N ILE A 104 5.38 -16.57 1.47
CA ILE A 104 6.76 -16.96 1.15
C ILE A 104 6.76 -18.05 0.08
N ASP A 105 5.95 -19.09 0.24
CA ASP A 105 5.86 -20.22 -0.69
C ASP A 105 5.33 -19.82 -2.09
N ALA A 106 4.56 -18.73 -2.18
CA ALA A 106 4.07 -18.22 -3.46
C ALA A 106 5.15 -17.49 -4.28
N VAL A 107 6.26 -17.08 -3.66
CA VAL A 107 7.35 -16.39 -4.35
C VAL A 107 8.14 -17.38 -5.21
N ASN A 108 8.34 -17.03 -6.47
CA ASN A 108 9.06 -17.85 -7.44
C ASN A 108 9.89 -16.98 -8.41
N ALA A 109 10.55 -17.61 -9.38
CA ALA A 109 11.43 -16.92 -10.35
C ALA A 109 10.72 -15.90 -11.25
N GLN A 110 9.39 -15.94 -11.36
CA GLN A 110 8.58 -14.96 -12.09
C GLN A 110 8.08 -13.82 -11.19
N THR A 111 8.27 -13.88 -9.87
CA THR A 111 7.80 -12.85 -8.94
C THR A 111 8.59 -11.55 -9.11
N THR A 112 7.90 -10.47 -9.47
CA THR A 112 8.48 -9.11 -9.51
C THR A 112 8.39 -8.43 -8.14
N ALA A 113 7.27 -8.59 -7.45
CA ALA A 113 7.01 -7.87 -6.20
C ALA A 113 6.08 -8.66 -5.26
N VAL A 114 6.16 -8.32 -3.98
CA VAL A 114 5.27 -8.82 -2.93
C VAL A 114 4.64 -7.61 -2.24
N ILE A 115 3.31 -7.58 -2.14
CA ILE A 115 2.54 -6.49 -1.53
C ILE A 115 1.74 -7.04 -0.34
N PRO A 116 2.32 -7.10 0.87
CA PRO A 116 1.57 -7.43 2.07
C PRO A 116 0.65 -6.27 2.47
N THR A 117 -0.42 -6.55 3.23
CA THR A 117 -1.37 -5.52 3.65
C THR A 117 -1.68 -5.62 5.13
N SER A 118 -1.55 -4.51 5.86
CA SER A 118 -2.03 -4.40 7.24
C SER A 118 -3.53 -4.19 7.26
N ILE A 119 -4.29 -5.28 7.27
CA ILE A 119 -5.75 -5.26 7.18
C ILE A 119 -6.33 -4.62 8.45
N PHE A 120 -7.23 -3.65 8.25
CA PHE A 120 -7.81 -2.83 9.33
C PHE A 120 -6.79 -2.10 10.22
N GLY A 121 -5.53 -1.93 9.76
CA GLY A 121 -4.45 -1.37 10.57
C GLY A 121 -3.84 -2.35 11.57
N MET A 122 -4.18 -3.63 11.48
CA MET A 122 -3.53 -4.69 12.27
C MET A 122 -2.13 -4.93 11.70
N THR A 123 -1.13 -4.87 12.58
CA THR A 123 0.28 -5.06 12.20
C THR A 123 0.59 -6.54 11.98
N PHE A 124 1.53 -6.81 11.08
CA PHE A 124 2.13 -8.12 10.87
C PHE A 124 3.66 -7.99 10.98
N ASP A 125 4.36 -9.11 11.13
CA ASP A 125 5.83 -9.12 11.22
C ASP A 125 6.49 -8.91 9.86
N ALA A 126 6.51 -7.65 9.42
CA ALA A 126 7.13 -7.27 8.15
C ALA A 126 8.65 -7.54 8.10
N PRO A 127 9.46 -7.28 9.16
CA PRO A 127 10.88 -7.61 9.15
C PRO A 127 11.17 -9.08 8.86
N SER A 128 10.46 -10.01 9.51
CA SER A 128 10.66 -11.45 9.29
C SER A 128 10.24 -11.87 7.90
N LEU A 129 9.09 -11.37 7.40
CA LEU A 129 8.64 -11.63 6.03
C LEU A 129 9.64 -11.14 4.98
N ILE A 130 10.17 -9.92 5.14
CA ILE A 130 11.17 -9.35 4.23
C ILE A 130 12.46 -10.17 4.25
N ALA A 131 12.90 -10.62 5.44
CA ALA A 131 14.10 -11.45 5.57
C ALA A 131 13.94 -12.80 4.84
N ALA A 132 12.79 -13.46 5.00
CA ALA A 132 12.50 -14.74 4.36
C ALA A 132 12.37 -14.67 2.84
N ILE A 133 11.79 -13.59 2.29
CA ILE A 133 11.67 -13.40 0.83
C ILE A 133 13.03 -13.11 0.18
N ARG A 134 13.99 -12.54 0.93
CA ARG A 134 15.30 -12.15 0.41
C ARG A 134 16.35 -13.27 0.45
N SER A 135 16.10 -14.34 1.22
CA SER A 135 17.01 -15.50 1.32
C SER A 135 16.87 -16.43 0.13
#